data_AF-A0A2P8EA06-F1
#
_entry.id   AF-A0A2P8EA06-F1
#
_cell.length_a   1.000
_cell.length_b   1.000
_cell.length_c   1.000
_cell.angle_alpha   90.00
_cell.angle_beta   90.00
_cell.angle_gamma   90.00
#
_symmetry.space_group_name_H-M   'P 1'
#
loop_
_entity.id
_entity.type
_entity.pdbx_description
1 polymer ?
#
loop_
_entity_poly.entity_id
_entity_poly.type
_entity_poly.pdbx_seq_one_letter_code
_entity_poly.pdbx_strand_id
1 'polypeptide(L)'
;MKFILSAIFLFFTVNYCFGKDIIFLKDGTKIKGEVLSVDQTELTFQTNGRSDYLIYSSEDVDYVIVESHEKLLEISDSMYLKGIQDAKIHHKRFLGNFCAGFFGGAIGFIIVAVTDAKTPDPNIVGIENLNSRDYREGFNKKAKGKNLKAAGFGMASGIILFFMFLSGFSDV
;
A
#
# COMPACT_ATOMS: atom_id res chain seq x y z
N MET A 1 -1.44 11.64 55.49
CA MET A 1 -1.54 12.34 54.18
C MET A 1 -0.67 11.74 53.07
N LYS A 2 0.57 11.27 53.31
CA LYS A 2 1.43 10.69 52.25
C LYS A 2 0.84 9.44 51.55
N PHE A 3 0.08 8.60 52.27
CA PHE A 3 -0.56 7.40 51.68
C PHE A 3 -1.73 7.72 50.72
N ILE A 4 -2.47 8.81 50.95
CA ILE A 4 -3.62 9.18 50.10
C ILE A 4 -3.13 9.71 48.74
N LEU A 5 -2.04 10.47 48.74
CA LEU A 5 -1.44 10.98 47.50
C LEU A 5 -0.91 9.84 46.62
N SER A 6 -0.33 8.80 47.22
CA SER A 6 0.16 7.63 46.48
C SER A 6 -0.98 6.78 45.89
N ALA A 7 -2.12 6.68 46.58
CA ALA A 7 -3.29 5.96 46.09
C ALA A 7 -3.98 6.69 44.92
N ILE A 8 -4.06 8.03 44.98
CA ILE A 8 -4.60 8.85 43.88
C ILE A 8 -3.69 8.77 42.65
N PHE A 9 -2.37 8.75 42.82
CA PHE A 9 -1.43 8.60 41.71
C PHE A 9 -1.52 7.21 41.06
N LEU A 10 -1.77 6.15 41.85
CA LEU A 10 -2.01 4.80 41.34
C LEU A 10 -3.36 4.67 40.61
N PHE A 11 -4.37 5.46 40.98
CA PHE A 11 -5.68 5.45 40.32
C PHE A 11 -5.67 6.17 38.95
N PHE A 12 -4.81 7.19 38.80
CA PHE A 12 -4.64 7.92 37.54
C PHE A 12 -3.82 7.16 36.48
N THR A 13 -2.91 6.27 36.88
CA THR A 13 -2.11 5.48 35.92
C THR A 13 -2.90 4.31 35.29
N VAL A 14 -3.96 3.82 35.94
CA VAL A 14 -4.78 2.71 35.42
C VAL A 14 -5.78 3.16 34.33
N ASN A 15 -6.09 4.46 34.24
CA ASN A 15 -7.06 4.99 33.28
C ASN A 15 -6.46 5.36 31.91
N TYR A 16 -5.15 5.22 31.71
CA TYR A 16 -4.46 5.66 30.48
C TYR A 16 -4.32 4.59 29.39
N CYS A 17 -4.90 3.39 29.57
CA CYS A 17 -4.66 2.25 28.67
C CYS A 17 -5.87 1.79 27.84
N PHE A 18 -6.82 2.67 27.52
CA PHE A 18 -7.93 2.29 26.65
C PHE A 18 -8.14 3.27 25.52
N GLY A 19 -7.13 3.34 24.66
CA GLY A 19 -7.39 3.66 23.28
C GLY A 19 -8.21 2.52 22.65
N LYS A 20 -9.43 2.80 22.18
CA LYS A 20 -10.37 1.76 21.73
C LYS A 20 -10.67 1.98 20.26
N ASP A 21 -10.30 0.99 19.45
CA ASP A 21 -10.70 0.92 18.05
C ASP A 21 -12.24 0.86 17.96
N ILE A 22 -12.81 1.44 16.90
CA ILE A 22 -14.26 1.53 16.70
C ILE A 22 -14.61 0.95 15.33
N ILE A 23 -15.46 -0.08 15.32
CA ILE A 23 -16.08 -0.59 14.10
C ILE A 23 -17.43 0.11 13.91
N PHE A 24 -17.68 0.52 12.67
CA PHE A 24 -18.98 0.96 12.18
C PHE A 24 -19.51 -0.10 11.23
N LEU A 25 -20.66 -0.69 11.57
CA LEU A 25 -21.38 -1.63 10.72
C LEU A 25 -22.34 -0.88 9.80
N LYS A 26 -22.74 -1.50 8.68
CA LYS A 26 -23.63 -0.88 7.69
C LYS A 26 -25.05 -0.63 8.19
N ASP A 27 -25.47 -1.35 9.21
CA ASP A 27 -26.73 -1.09 9.91
C ASP A 27 -26.68 0.17 10.81
N GLY A 28 -25.51 0.82 10.91
CA GLY A 28 -25.26 1.98 11.76
C GLY A 28 -24.80 1.64 13.17
N THR A 29 -24.69 0.35 13.51
CA THR A 29 -24.21 -0.11 14.81
C THR A 29 -22.73 0.23 14.99
N LYS A 30 -22.38 0.68 16.20
CA LYS A 30 -21.02 1.07 16.57
C LYS A 30 -20.51 0.20 17.71
N ILE A 31 -19.36 -0.43 17.49
CA ILE A 31 -18.80 -1.40 18.45
C ILE A 31 -17.38 -0.96 18.81
N LYS A 32 -17.11 -0.83 20.12
CA LYS A 32 -15.81 -0.43 20.66
C LYS A 32 -15.02 -1.63 21.15
N GLY A 33 -13.76 -1.71 20.75
CA GLY A 33 -12.94 -2.89 21.00
C GLY A 33 -11.53 -2.71 20.46
N GLU A 34 -10.95 -3.82 20.06
CA GLU A 34 -9.60 -3.91 19.53
C GLU A 34 -9.64 -4.73 18.24
N VAL A 35 -9.13 -4.14 17.16
CA VAL A 35 -8.95 -4.86 15.89
C VAL A 35 -7.70 -5.72 16.01
N LEU A 36 -7.85 -7.00 15.73
CA LEU A 36 -6.75 -7.97 15.81
C LEU A 36 -6.21 -8.33 14.42
N SER A 37 -7.10 -8.53 13.45
CA SER A 37 -6.73 -8.79 12.06
C SER A 37 -7.79 -8.26 11.09
N VAL A 38 -7.35 -7.90 9.89
CA VAL A 38 -8.22 -7.49 8.78
C VAL A 38 -7.77 -8.22 7.52
N ASP A 39 -8.64 -9.08 7.01
CA ASP A 39 -8.49 -9.76 5.73
C ASP A 39 -9.45 -9.16 4.69
N GLN A 40 -9.39 -9.64 3.45
CA GLN A 40 -10.28 -9.16 2.37
C GLN A 40 -11.76 -9.49 2.62
N THR A 41 -12.02 -10.59 3.32
CA THR A 41 -13.36 -11.13 3.55
C THR A 41 -13.84 -10.94 4.97
N GLU A 42 -12.92 -10.87 5.94
CA GLU A 42 -13.24 -10.97 7.35
C GLU A 42 -12.41 -10.00 8.18
N LEU A 43 -13.00 -9.55 9.29
CA LEU A 43 -12.37 -8.72 10.29
C LEU A 43 -12.52 -9.38 11.66
N THR A 44 -11.40 -9.59 12.33
CA THR A 44 -11.37 -10.15 13.70
C THR A 44 -11.28 -9.03 14.71
N PHE A 45 -12.23 -8.99 15.63
CA PHE A 45 -12.38 -7.93 16.62
C PHE A 45 -12.58 -8.48 18.02
N GLN A 46 -12.00 -7.84 19.03
CA GLN A 46 -12.22 -8.19 20.43
C GLN A 46 -12.91 -7.04 21.16
N THR A 47 -14.08 -7.32 21.74
CA THR A 47 -14.78 -6.35 22.58
C THR A 47 -14.20 -6.30 23.98
N ASN A 48 -14.07 -5.09 24.53
CA ASN A 48 -13.52 -4.88 25.87
C ASN A 48 -14.30 -5.66 26.94
N GLY A 49 -13.59 -6.49 27.71
CA GLY A 49 -14.15 -7.25 28.82
C GLY A 49 -14.72 -8.63 28.46
N ARG A 50 -14.54 -9.09 27.22
CA ARG A 50 -14.79 -10.48 26.82
C ARG A 50 -13.52 -11.11 26.27
N SER A 51 -13.28 -12.38 26.61
CA SER A 51 -12.23 -13.20 26.03
C SER A 51 -12.51 -13.55 24.57
N ASP A 52 -13.76 -13.42 24.14
CA ASP A 52 -14.22 -13.96 22.87
C ASP A 52 -13.94 -12.98 21.73
N TYR A 53 -13.55 -13.55 20.59
CA TYR A 53 -13.32 -12.84 19.34
C TYR A 53 -14.60 -12.85 18.50
N LEU A 54 -14.91 -11.71 17.90
CA LEU A 54 -16.00 -11.53 16.95
C LEU A 54 -15.40 -11.45 15.54
N ILE A 55 -15.94 -12.23 14.63
CA ILE A 55 -15.55 -12.23 13.22
C ILE A 55 -16.69 -11.55 12.45
N TYR A 56 -16.36 -10.48 11.75
CA TYR A 56 -17.30 -9.76 10.90
C TYR A 56 -16.96 -9.98 9.43
N SER A 57 -17.97 -10.22 8.60
CA SER A 57 -17.78 -10.20 7.14
C SER A 57 -17.54 -8.77 6.65
N SER A 58 -16.75 -8.61 5.60
CA SER A 58 -16.55 -7.32 4.92
C SER A 58 -17.85 -6.76 4.32
N GLU A 59 -18.87 -7.61 4.15
CA GLU A 59 -20.20 -7.19 3.73
C GLU A 59 -20.98 -6.46 4.83
N ASP A 60 -20.68 -6.74 6.10
CA ASP A 60 -21.40 -6.17 7.26
C ASP A 60 -20.72 -4.91 7.81
N VAL A 61 -19.41 -4.77 7.57
CA VAL A 61 -18.59 -3.65 8.04
C VAL A 61 -18.65 -2.50 7.02
N ASP A 62 -18.86 -1.28 7.51
CA ASP A 62 -18.77 -0.05 6.70
C ASP A 62 -17.35 0.51 6.75
N TYR A 63 -16.87 0.87 7.94
CA TYR A 63 -15.50 1.34 8.15
C TYR A 63 -15.02 1.12 9.58
N VAL A 64 -13.71 1.24 9.78
CA VAL A 64 -13.05 1.03 11.07
C VAL A 64 -12.17 2.22 11.39
N ILE A 65 -12.27 2.72 12.61
CA ILE A 65 -11.39 3.76 13.15
C ILE A 65 -10.42 3.07 14.10
N VAL A 66 -9.14 3.05 13.71
CA VAL A 66 -8.04 2.52 14.51
C VAL A 66 -7.31 3.70 15.14
N GLU A 67 -7.02 3.60 16.44
CA GLU A 67 -6.43 4.72 17.17
C GLU A 67 -4.95 4.93 16.88
N SER A 68 -4.22 3.83 16.64
CA SER A 68 -2.78 3.87 16.35
C SER A 68 -2.50 3.65 14.86
N HIS A 69 -1.74 4.56 14.27
CA HIS A 69 -1.23 4.43 12.90
C HIS A 69 -0.29 3.23 12.75
N GLU A 70 0.51 2.92 13.76
CA GLU A 70 1.41 1.75 13.76
C GLU A 70 0.63 0.43 13.75
N LYS A 71 -0.46 0.36 14.51
CA LYS A 71 -1.35 -0.81 14.53
C LYS A 71 -2.06 -1.00 13.19
N LEU A 72 -2.43 0.11 12.54
CA LEU A 72 -2.96 0.11 11.18
C LEU A 72 -1.91 -0.44 10.19
N LEU A 73 -0.62 -0.14 10.40
CA LEU A 73 0.47 -0.67 9.57
C LEU A 73 0.70 -2.17 9.79
N GLU A 74 0.68 -2.65 11.04
CA GLU A 74 0.75 -4.08 11.40
C GLU A 74 -0.45 -4.87 10.85
N ILE A 75 -1.67 -4.34 10.98
CA ILE A 75 -2.86 -4.94 10.37
C ILE A 75 -2.75 -4.89 8.82
N SER A 76 -2.03 -3.90 8.29
CA SER A 76 -1.75 -3.76 6.86
C SER A 76 -0.54 -4.55 6.37
N ASP A 77 0.10 -5.40 7.19
CA ASP A 77 1.15 -6.37 6.81
C ASP A 77 0.69 -7.42 5.78
N SER A 78 -0.33 -7.09 4.99
CA SER A 78 -0.51 -7.65 3.67
C SER A 78 0.84 -7.61 2.94
N MET A 79 1.33 -8.81 2.66
CA MET A 79 2.48 -9.06 1.80
C MET A 79 2.42 -8.23 0.52
N TYR A 80 1.21 -7.89 0.06
CA TYR A 80 0.94 -6.94 -1.01
C TYR A 80 1.54 -5.53 -0.82
N LEU A 81 1.30 -4.86 0.32
CA LEU A 81 1.83 -3.52 0.57
C LEU A 81 3.36 -3.54 0.68
N LYS A 82 3.91 -4.59 1.31
CA LYS A 82 5.35 -4.86 1.34
C LYS A 82 5.91 -4.98 -0.08
N GLY A 83 5.25 -5.73 -0.95
CA GLY A 83 5.60 -5.84 -2.37
C GLY A 83 5.61 -4.49 -3.09
N ILE A 84 4.60 -3.63 -2.83
CA ILE A 84 4.56 -2.26 -3.38
C ILE A 84 5.75 -1.43 -2.91
N GLN A 85 6.11 -1.51 -1.63
CA GLN A 85 7.22 -0.76 -1.05
C GLN A 85 8.56 -1.21 -1.63
N ASP A 86 8.79 -2.52 -1.71
CA ASP A 86 10.02 -3.07 -2.26
C ASP A 86 10.17 -2.74 -3.75
N ALA A 87 9.09 -2.78 -4.53
CA ALA A 87 9.09 -2.32 -5.92
C ALA A 87 9.42 -0.82 -6.02
N LYS A 88 9.06 0.00 -5.03
CA LYS A 88 9.43 1.42 -5.02
C LYS A 88 10.95 1.58 -4.89
N ILE A 89 11.58 0.82 -3.99
CA ILE A 89 13.00 0.93 -3.62
C ILE A 89 13.91 0.22 -4.63
N HIS A 90 13.56 -1.01 -5.01
CA HIS A 90 14.46 -1.92 -5.72
C HIS A 90 14.23 -1.99 -7.24
N HIS A 91 13.09 -1.50 -7.76
CA HIS A 91 12.84 -1.49 -9.21
C HIS A 91 13.53 -0.31 -9.91
N LYS A 92 14.64 -0.59 -10.62
CA LYS A 92 15.51 0.40 -11.28
C LYS A 92 15.44 0.43 -12.82
N ARG A 93 14.31 0.05 -13.45
CA ARG A 93 14.17 -0.02 -14.91
C ARG A 93 13.55 1.23 -15.55
N PHE A 94 14.18 2.38 -15.37
CA PHE A 94 13.71 3.62 -16.00
C PHE A 94 14.13 3.72 -17.47
N LEU A 95 15.44 3.65 -17.75
CA LEU A 95 16.01 4.05 -19.05
C LEU A 95 15.52 3.21 -20.23
N GLY A 96 15.47 1.88 -20.11
CA GLY A 96 15.02 1.01 -21.21
C GLY A 96 13.57 1.28 -21.62
N ASN A 97 12.68 1.47 -20.64
CA ASN A 97 11.27 1.77 -20.89
C ASN A 97 11.09 3.19 -21.42
N PHE A 98 11.89 4.15 -20.94
CA PHE A 98 11.94 5.49 -21.50
C PHE A 98 12.32 5.47 -22.98
N CYS A 99 13.40 4.76 -23.36
CA CYS A 99 13.82 4.65 -24.76
C CYS A 99 12.74 3.99 -25.64
N ALA A 100 12.05 2.97 -25.11
CA ALA A 100 10.94 2.34 -25.83
C ALA A 100 9.84 3.36 -26.15
N GLY A 101 9.44 4.19 -25.19
CA GLY A 101 8.49 5.27 -25.43
C GLY A 101 9.03 6.37 -26.35
N PHE A 102 10.29 6.78 -26.17
CA PHE A 102 10.90 7.88 -26.90
C PHE A 102 11.06 7.60 -28.40
N PHE A 103 11.67 6.46 -28.74
CA PHE A 103 11.90 6.09 -30.14
C PHE A 103 10.74 5.32 -30.75
N GLY A 104 10.00 4.55 -29.95
CA GLY A 104 8.86 3.74 -30.42
C GLY A 104 7.52 4.46 -30.36
N GLY A 105 7.45 5.65 -29.76
CA GLY A 105 6.22 6.43 -29.60
C GLY A 105 5.10 5.61 -28.95
N ALA A 106 3.90 5.69 -29.55
CA ALA A 106 2.73 4.95 -29.10
C ALA A 106 2.92 3.43 -29.14
N ILE A 107 3.61 2.90 -30.16
CA ILE A 107 3.87 1.45 -30.29
C ILE A 107 4.78 0.98 -29.14
N GLY A 108 5.84 1.72 -28.86
CA GLY A 108 6.75 1.44 -27.75
C GLY A 108 6.05 1.49 -26.39
N PHE A 109 5.14 2.45 -26.18
CA PHE A 109 4.31 2.51 -24.98
C PHE A 109 3.42 1.27 -24.84
N ILE A 110 2.76 0.82 -25.91
CA ILE A 110 1.91 -0.38 -25.90
C ILE A 110 2.75 -1.63 -25.55
N ILE A 111 3.95 -1.76 -26.12
CA ILE A 111 4.86 -2.88 -25.80
C ILE A 111 5.17 -2.90 -24.30
N VAL A 112 5.46 -1.75 -23.70
CA VAL A 112 5.71 -1.64 -22.25
C VAL A 112 4.44 -1.92 -21.42
N ALA A 113 3.25 -1.64 -21.97
CA ALA A 113 1.99 -1.90 -21.29
C ALA A 113 1.61 -3.39 -21.24
N VAL A 114 1.95 -4.15 -22.29
CA VAL A 114 1.64 -5.59 -22.36
C VAL A 114 2.73 -6.46 -21.76
N THR A 115 3.97 -5.96 -21.67
CA THR A 115 5.06 -6.70 -21.05
C THR A 115 5.00 -6.67 -19.53
N ASP A 116 5.29 -7.81 -18.91
CA ASP A 116 5.31 -7.92 -17.46
C ASP A 116 6.54 -7.27 -16.84
N ALA A 117 6.39 -6.87 -15.58
CA ALA A 117 7.53 -6.41 -14.80
C ALA A 117 8.51 -7.57 -14.56
N LYS A 118 9.81 -7.24 -14.52
CA LYS A 118 10.82 -8.22 -14.12
C LYS A 118 10.53 -8.69 -12.70
N THR A 119 10.67 -9.99 -12.47
CA THR A 119 10.71 -10.55 -11.11
C THR A 119 11.82 -9.88 -10.28
N PRO A 120 11.55 -9.58 -8.99
CA PRO A 120 12.57 -9.04 -8.10
C PRO A 120 13.69 -10.04 -7.84
N ASP A 121 14.88 -9.53 -7.50
CA ASP A 121 16.03 -10.37 -7.15
C ASP A 121 15.80 -11.04 -5.78
N PRO A 122 15.74 -12.38 -5.70
CA PRO A 122 15.52 -13.10 -4.44
C PRO A 122 16.55 -12.78 -3.36
N ASN A 123 17.78 -12.39 -3.74
CA ASN A 123 18.82 -12.05 -2.76
C ASN A 123 18.58 -10.70 -2.07
N ILE A 124 17.74 -9.84 -2.66
CA ILE A 124 17.43 -8.50 -2.14
C ILE A 124 16.14 -8.53 -1.35
N VAL A 125 15.10 -9.19 -1.88
CA VAL A 125 13.76 -9.16 -1.29
C VAL A 125 13.44 -10.40 -0.44
N GLY A 126 14.30 -11.41 -0.41
CA GLY A 126 14.04 -12.66 0.30
C GLY A 126 13.17 -13.65 -0.50
N ILE A 127 13.46 -14.95 -0.35
CA ILE A 127 12.77 -16.04 -1.05
C ILE A 127 11.35 -16.23 -0.48
N GLU A 128 11.21 -16.05 0.83
CA GLU A 128 9.94 -16.13 1.56
C GLU A 128 8.90 -15.15 1.02
N ASN A 129 9.32 -13.92 0.68
CA ASN A 129 8.43 -12.91 0.13
C ASN A 129 8.04 -13.26 -1.32
N LEU A 130 8.98 -13.78 -2.13
CA LEU A 130 8.71 -14.23 -3.50
C LEU A 130 7.73 -15.40 -3.60
N ASN A 131 7.67 -16.25 -2.59
CA ASN A 131 6.72 -17.36 -2.55
C ASN A 131 5.29 -16.88 -2.28
N SER A 132 5.12 -15.72 -1.64
CA SER A 132 3.81 -15.11 -1.45
C SER A 132 3.22 -14.62 -2.78
N ARG A 133 1.98 -15.01 -3.07
CA ARG A 133 1.23 -14.51 -4.24
C ARG A 133 0.94 -13.02 -4.09
N ASP A 134 0.45 -12.60 -2.94
CA ASP A 134 0.07 -11.20 -2.66
C ASP A 134 1.26 -10.26 -2.78
N TYR A 135 2.43 -10.68 -2.26
CA TYR A 135 3.67 -9.93 -2.43
C TYR A 135 4.01 -9.72 -3.91
N ARG A 136 3.98 -10.79 -4.71
CA ARG A 136 4.28 -10.71 -6.15
C ARG A 136 3.29 -9.81 -6.88
N GLU A 137 2.00 -9.88 -6.55
CA GLU A 137 0.97 -9.02 -7.14
C GLU A 137 1.22 -7.54 -6.81
N GLY A 138 1.51 -7.22 -5.54
CA GLY A 138 1.84 -5.87 -5.10
C GLY A 138 3.09 -5.31 -5.77
N PHE A 139 4.16 -6.12 -5.81
CA PHE A 139 5.41 -5.77 -6.46
C PHE A 139 5.21 -5.50 -7.96
N ASN A 140 4.56 -6.43 -8.67
CA ASN A 140 4.33 -6.31 -10.10
C ASN A 140 3.46 -5.12 -10.46
N LYS A 141 2.40 -4.84 -9.70
CA LYS A 141 1.54 -3.67 -9.93
C LYS A 141 2.33 -2.37 -9.87
N LYS A 142 3.16 -2.21 -8.83
CA LYS A 142 3.96 -0.98 -8.67
C LYS A 142 5.09 -0.89 -9.70
N ALA A 143 5.79 -1.99 -9.97
CA ALA A 143 6.86 -2.03 -10.96
C ALA A 143 6.35 -1.74 -12.38
N LYS A 144 5.21 -2.30 -12.77
CA LYS A 144 4.53 -2.02 -14.04
C LYS A 144 4.12 -0.56 -14.15
N GLY A 145 3.56 0.02 -13.09
CA GLY A 145 3.24 1.45 -13.04
C GLY A 145 4.48 2.34 -13.24
N LYS A 146 5.65 1.98 -12.71
CA LYS A 146 6.91 2.70 -12.94
C LYS A 146 7.38 2.57 -14.40
N ASN A 147 7.27 1.38 -15.00
CA ASN A 147 7.63 1.16 -16.40
C ASN A 147 6.77 1.99 -17.36
N LEU A 148 5.44 1.95 -17.16
CA LEU A 148 4.49 2.72 -17.96
C LEU A 148 4.73 4.22 -17.86
N LYS A 149 5.02 4.73 -16.65
CA LYS A 149 5.37 6.14 -16.47
C LYS A 149 6.64 6.50 -17.24
N ALA A 150 7.69 5.68 -17.16
CA ALA A 150 8.93 5.92 -17.90
C ALA A 150 8.70 5.93 -19.41
N ALA A 151 7.94 4.98 -19.95
CA ALA A 151 7.57 4.94 -21.36
C ALA A 151 6.70 6.14 -21.78
N GLY A 152 5.72 6.53 -20.95
CA GLY A 152 4.90 7.71 -21.19
C GLY A 152 5.74 9.00 -21.24
N PHE A 153 6.70 9.15 -20.32
CA PHE A 153 7.66 10.26 -20.35
C PHE A 153 8.53 10.24 -21.61
N GLY A 154 9.01 9.07 -22.02
CA GLY A 154 9.75 8.91 -23.27
C GLY A 154 8.94 9.35 -24.49
N MET A 155 7.71 8.86 -24.61
CA MET A 155 6.81 9.23 -25.70
C MET A 155 6.55 10.74 -25.74
N ALA A 156 6.26 11.34 -24.58
CA ALA A 156 6.01 12.78 -24.49
C ALA A 156 7.24 13.61 -24.90
N SER A 157 8.44 13.23 -24.43
CA SER A 157 9.67 13.94 -24.81
C SER A 157 10.03 13.75 -26.28
N GLY A 158 9.77 12.58 -26.85
CA GLY A 158 9.93 12.31 -28.29
C GLY A 158 9.01 13.19 -29.14
N ILE A 159 7.75 13.34 -28.74
CA ILE A 159 6.78 14.23 -29.43
C ILE A 159 7.24 15.69 -29.37
N ILE A 160 7.69 16.17 -28.20
CA ILE A 160 8.19 17.54 -28.04
C ILE A 160 9.40 17.78 -28.97
N LEU A 161 10.36 16.85 -28.98
CA LEU A 161 11.55 16.95 -29.83
C LEU A 161 11.18 16.96 -31.32
N PHE A 162 10.20 16.15 -31.73
CA PHE A 162 9.70 16.12 -33.10
C PHE A 162 9.09 17.47 -33.52
N PHE A 163 8.29 18.10 -32.67
CA PHE A 163 7.75 19.44 -32.95
C PHE A 163 8.82 20.54 -32.97
N MET A 164 9.81 20.47 -32.09
CA MET A 164 10.97 21.38 -32.14
C MET A 164 11.75 21.23 -33.46
N PHE A 165 11.91 19.99 -33.94
CA PHE A 165 12.54 19.74 -35.22
C PHE A 165 11.72 20.33 -36.37
N LEU A 166 10.40 20.06 -36.42
CA LEU A 166 9.52 20.59 -37.47
C LEU A 166 9.47 22.12 -37.52
N SER A 167 9.44 22.79 -36.36
CA SER A 167 9.45 24.25 -36.30
C SER A 167 10.77 24.86 -36.79
N GLY A 168 11.91 24.19 -36.59
CA GLY A 168 13.19 24.65 -37.14
C GLY A 168 13.28 24.60 -38.66
N PHE A 169 12.42 23.83 -39.35
CA PHE A 169 12.36 23.79 -40.82
C PHE A 169 11.38 24.80 -41.41
N SER A 170 10.52 25.47 -40.63
CA SER A 170 9.59 26.44 -41.23
C SER A 170 10.26 27.77 -41.61
N ASP A 171 11.47 28.01 -41.11
CA ASP A 171 12.22 29.26 -41.31
C ASP A 171 13.29 29.14 -42.42
N VAL A 172 13.35 28.01 -43.13
CA VAL A 172 14.25 27.74 -44.28
C VAL A 172 13.42 27.56 -45.56
#